data_AF-A0A2G9C1U2-F1
#
_entry.id   AF-A0A2G9C1U2-F1
#
_cell.length_a   1.000
_cell.length_b   1.000
_cell.length_c   1.000
_cell.angle_alpha   90.00
_cell.angle_beta   90.00
_cell.angle_gamma   90.00
#
_symmetry.space_group_name_H-M   'P 1'
#
loop_
_entity.id
_entity.type
_entity.pdbx_description
1 polymer ?
#
loop_
_entity_poly.entity_id
_entity_poly.type
_entity_poly.pdbx_seq_one_letter_code
_entity_poly.pdbx_strand_id
1 'polypeptide(L)'
;MSAVSLVKTAVKTAPVIKKAAAITAGSLVAGVGYASLIERNAFVLREATMPVLAPGSTPLRVLHISDLHMRPNQRRKQAWLRDLARLEPD
;
A
#
# COMPACT_ATOMS: atom_id res chain seq x y z
N MET A 1 -19.47 48.29 25.67
CA MET A 1 -18.65 47.07 25.49
C MET A 1 -19.34 46.16 24.46
N SER A 2 -18.94 46.12 23.17
CA SER A 2 -19.34 44.97 22.30
C SER A 2 -18.62 44.84 20.94
N ALA A 3 -18.14 45.92 20.30
CA ALA A 3 -17.54 45.79 18.95
C ALA A 3 -16.06 45.34 18.93
N VAL A 4 -15.30 45.59 19.99
CA VAL A 4 -13.84 45.30 20.06
C VAL A 4 -13.55 43.80 20.25
N SER A 5 -14.51 43.02 20.76
CA SER A 5 -14.36 41.58 21.00
C SER A 5 -14.46 40.77 19.69
N LEU A 6 -15.36 41.15 18.78
CA LEU A 6 -15.65 40.42 17.54
C LEU A 6 -14.46 40.40 16.55
N VAL A 7 -13.75 41.53 16.42
CA VAL A 7 -12.59 41.64 15.51
C VAL A 7 -11.37 40.87 16.05
N LYS A 8 -11.16 40.84 17.37
CA LYS A 8 -10.07 40.06 17.99
C LYS A 8 -10.27 38.56 17.85
N THR A 9 -11.51 38.08 17.85
CA THR A 9 -11.83 36.67 17.66
C THR A 9 -11.55 36.23 16.22
N ALA A 10 -11.96 37.02 15.23
CA ALA A 10 -11.74 36.72 13.80
C ALA A 10 -10.24 36.61 13.42
N VAL A 11 -9.39 37.47 14.00
CA VAL A 11 -7.92 37.44 13.77
C VAL A 11 -7.27 36.18 14.35
N LYS A 12 -7.82 35.59 15.42
CA LYS A 12 -7.30 34.35 16.03
C LYS A 12 -7.78 33.08 15.33
N THR A 13 -8.93 33.09 14.65
CA THR A 13 -9.47 31.92 13.92
C THR A 13 -8.80 31.69 12.57
N ALA A 14 -8.40 32.75 11.87
CA ALA A 14 -7.72 32.65 10.57
C ALA A 14 -6.45 31.77 10.56
N PRO A 15 -5.51 31.89 11.54
CA PRO A 15 -4.35 30.99 11.60
C PRO A 15 -4.73 29.54 11.96
N VAL A 16 -5.81 29.32 12.73
CA VAL A 16 -6.31 27.98 13.03
C VAL A 16 -6.89 27.32 11.78
N ILE A 17 -7.69 28.06 11.00
CA ILE A 17 -8.26 27.58 9.73
C ILE A 17 -7.15 27.29 8.71
N LYS A 18 -6.14 28.15 8.59
CA LYS A 18 -4.98 27.91 7.70
C LYS A 18 -4.19 26.68 8.10
N LYS A 19 -3.93 26.47 9.40
CA LYS A 19 -3.26 25.27 9.91
C LYS A 19 -4.08 24.01 9.66
N ALA A 20 -5.39 24.06 9.95
CA ALA A 20 -6.29 22.94 9.69
C ALA A 20 -6.32 22.59 8.19
N ALA A 21 -6.43 23.59 7.31
CA ALA A 21 -6.39 23.38 5.87
C ALA A 21 -5.06 22.77 5.40
N ALA A 22 -3.93 23.25 5.93
CA ALA A 22 -2.61 22.71 5.61
C ALA A 22 -2.46 21.25 6.08
N ILE A 23 -2.93 20.92 7.29
CA ILE A 23 -2.92 19.55 7.81
C ILE A 23 -3.77 18.64 6.93
N THR A 24 -5.01 19.04 6.61
CA THR A 24 -5.91 18.25 5.78
C THR A 24 -5.32 17.99 4.39
N ALA A 25 -4.78 19.03 3.75
CA ALA A 25 -4.13 18.88 2.44
C ALA A 25 -2.90 17.97 2.52
N GLY A 26 -2.08 18.13 3.56
CA GLY A 26 -0.90 17.29 3.81
C GLY A 26 -1.28 15.82 4.00
N SER A 27 -2.32 15.53 4.78
CA SER A 27 -2.83 14.17 5.00
C SER A 27 -3.35 13.53 3.72
N LEU A 28 -4.03 14.29 2.86
CA LEU A 28 -4.52 13.78 1.57
C LEU A 28 -3.34 13.38 0.66
N VAL A 29 -2.34 14.25 0.54
CA VAL A 29 -1.14 13.97 -0.27
C VAL A 29 -0.39 12.76 0.29
N ALA A 30 -0.22 12.69 1.61
CA ALA A 30 0.42 11.56 2.25
C ALA A 30 -0.35 10.25 2.02
N GLY A 31 -1.68 10.27 2.18
CA GLY A 31 -2.54 9.11 1.96
C GLY A 31 -2.50 8.61 0.52
N VAL A 32 -2.64 9.51 -0.46
CA VAL A 32 -2.57 9.15 -1.89
C VAL A 32 -1.17 8.63 -2.25
N GLY A 33 -0.12 9.27 -1.75
CA GLY A 33 1.26 8.84 -1.94
C GLY A 33 1.49 7.45 -1.36
N TYR A 34 1.04 7.21 -0.13
CA TYR A 34 1.15 5.93 0.55
C TYR A 34 0.41 4.82 -0.20
N ALA A 35 -0.87 5.02 -0.51
CA ALA A 35 -1.67 4.04 -1.23
C ALA A 35 -1.09 3.71 -2.61
N SER A 36 -0.62 4.72 -3.36
CA SER A 36 -0.14 4.54 -4.74
C SER A 36 1.25 3.92 -4.82
N LEU A 37 2.13 4.25 -3.87
CA LEU A 37 3.54 3.86 -3.91
C LEU A 37 3.85 2.67 -3.01
N ILE A 38 3.16 2.52 -1.88
CA ILE A 38 3.42 1.46 -0.89
C ILE A 38 2.36 0.37 -0.99
N GLU A 39 1.12 0.62 -0.56
CA GLU A 39 0.09 -0.43 -0.43
C GLU A 39 -0.14 -1.17 -1.74
N ARG A 40 -0.30 -0.43 -2.85
CA ARG A 40 -0.50 -1.00 -4.18
C ARG A 40 0.65 -1.93 -4.63
N ASN A 41 1.85 -1.77 -4.08
CA ASN A 41 3.03 -2.55 -4.46
C ASN A 41 3.52 -3.49 -3.33
N ALA A 42 2.73 -3.68 -2.28
CA ALA A 42 3.06 -4.58 -1.17
C ALA A 42 2.76 -6.04 -1.54
N PHE A 43 3.55 -6.61 -2.47
CA PHE A 43 3.42 -7.99 -2.88
C PHE A 43 3.86 -8.95 -1.77
N VAL A 44 3.11 -10.03 -1.57
CA VAL A 44 3.32 -11.00 -0.48
C VAL A 44 3.39 -12.41 -1.04
N LEU A 45 4.33 -13.21 -0.55
CA LEU A 45 4.39 -14.65 -0.76
C LEU A 45 3.69 -15.37 0.40
N ARG A 46 2.88 -16.38 0.09
CA ARG A 46 2.26 -17.26 1.09
C ARG A 46 2.76 -18.67 0.85
N GLU A 47 3.26 -19.28 1.91
CA GLU A 47 3.79 -20.64 1.87
C GLU A 47 2.94 -21.54 2.75
N ALA A 48 2.58 -22.70 2.22
CA ALA A 48 1.83 -23.72 2.93
C ALA A 48 2.39 -25.08 2.55
N THR A 49 2.55 -25.96 3.54
CA THR A 49 2.91 -27.37 3.34
C THR A 49 1.72 -28.23 3.71
N MET A 50 1.33 -29.16 2.83
CA MET A 50 0.13 -29.98 3.02
C MET A 50 0.41 -31.44 2.66
N PRO A 51 -0.07 -32.42 3.44
CA PRO A 51 0.15 -33.85 3.20
C PRO A 51 -0.83 -34.39 2.16
N VAL A 52 -0.73 -33.92 0.92
CA VAL A 52 -1.66 -34.28 -0.17
C VAL A 52 -1.16 -35.42 -1.05
N LEU A 53 0.11 -35.79 -0.93
CA LEU A 53 0.72 -36.89 -1.69
C LEU A 53 0.60 -38.22 -0.93
N ALA A 54 0.73 -39.33 -1.66
CA ALA A 54 0.76 -40.65 -1.06
C ALA A 54 1.98 -40.81 -0.13
N PRO A 55 1.89 -41.66 0.92
CA PRO A 55 3.04 -41.94 1.76
C PRO A 55 4.25 -42.46 0.96
N GLY A 56 5.43 -41.91 1.24
CA GLY A 56 6.67 -42.27 0.54
C GLY A 56 6.92 -41.53 -0.78
N SER A 57 6.01 -40.66 -1.22
CA SER A 57 6.25 -39.78 -2.37
C SER A 57 7.32 -38.72 -2.09
N THR A 58 8.10 -38.37 -3.11
CA THR A 58 8.99 -37.20 -3.07
C THR A 58 8.16 -35.93 -2.93
N PRO A 59 8.50 -35.00 -2.01
CA PRO A 59 7.82 -33.71 -1.90
C PRO A 59 7.85 -32.92 -3.22
N LEU A 60 6.78 -32.19 -3.50
CA LEU A 60 6.67 -31.27 -4.63
C LEU A 60 6.51 -29.84 -4.13
N ARG A 61 7.17 -28.91 -4.82
CA ARG A 61 7.09 -27.47 -4.57
C ARG A 61 6.38 -26.80 -5.74
N VAL A 62 5.12 -26.43 -5.53
CA VAL A 62 4.28 -25.83 -6.57
C VAL A 62 4.18 -24.32 -6.38
N LEU A 63 4.52 -23.55 -7.43
CA LEU A 63 4.27 -22.11 -7.48
C LEU A 63 2.92 -21.82 -8.13
N HIS A 64 1.92 -21.51 -7.32
CA HIS A 64 0.59 -21.13 -7.80
C HIS A 64 0.47 -19.61 -8.00
N ILE A 65 0.11 -19.18 -9.21
CA ILE A 65 -0.13 -17.77 -9.56
C ILE A 65 -1.43 -17.69 -10.35
N SER A 66 -2.35 -16.84 -9.88
CA SER A 66 -3.60 -16.54 -10.60
C SER A 66 -3.71 -15.04 -10.87
N ASP A 67 -4.54 -14.68 -11.85
CA ASP A 67 -5.08 -13.33 -12.08
C ASP A 67 -4.09 -12.17 -12.08
N LEU A 68 -2.84 -12.41 -12.47
CA LEU A 68 -1.77 -11.40 -12.33
C LEU A 68 -2.03 -10.12 -13.17
N HIS A 69 -2.86 -10.22 -14.23
CA HIS A 69 -3.31 -9.15 -15.13
C HIS A 69 -2.24 -8.05 -15.30
N MET A 70 -1.14 -8.43 -15.96
CA MET A 70 0.07 -7.63 -16.07
C MET A 70 -0.06 -6.57 -17.18
N ARG A 71 0.43 -5.36 -16.92
CA ARG A 71 0.64 -4.33 -17.95
C ARG A 71 2.13 -4.09 -18.21
N PRO A 72 2.55 -3.68 -19.42
CA PRO A 72 3.96 -3.48 -19.76
C PRO A 72 4.72 -2.51 -18.84
N ASN A 73 4.02 -1.53 -18.26
CA ASN A 73 4.63 -0.51 -17.39
C ASN A 73 4.66 -0.88 -15.89
N GLN A 74 4.14 -2.04 -15.48
CA GLN A 74 4.15 -2.48 -14.07
C GLN A 74 5.50 -3.09 -13.65
N ARG A 75 6.58 -2.30 -13.73
CA ARG A 75 7.96 -2.76 -13.52
C ARG A 75 8.21 -3.43 -12.17
N ARG A 76 7.63 -2.90 -11.08
CA ARG A 76 7.74 -3.49 -9.73
C ARG A 76 7.12 -4.89 -9.66
N LYS A 77 5.93 -5.06 -10.23
CA LYS A 77 5.24 -6.36 -10.31
C LYS A 77 6.03 -7.36 -11.17
N GLN A 78 6.59 -6.91 -12.29
CA GLN A 78 7.46 -7.74 -13.13
C GLN A 78 8.73 -8.18 -12.41
N ALA A 79 9.38 -7.28 -11.66
CA ALA A 79 10.55 -7.60 -10.86
C ALA A 79 10.21 -8.63 -9.77
N TRP A 80 9.12 -8.39 -9.03
CA TRP A 80 8.64 -9.34 -8.04
C TRP A 80 8.33 -10.72 -8.64
N LEU A 81 7.68 -10.77 -9.81
CA LEU A 81 7.39 -12.03 -10.49
C LEU A 81 8.66 -12.78 -10.89
N ARG A 82 9.67 -12.08 -11.42
CA ARG A 82 10.97 -12.67 -11.78
C ARG A 82 11.67 -13.25 -10.55
N ASP A 83 11.57 -12.56 -9.42
CA ASP A 83 12.15 -12.99 -8.16
C ASP A 83 11.56 -14.30 -7.64
N LEU A 84 10.31 -14.63 -7.99
CA LEU A 84 9.68 -15.91 -7.62
C LEU A 84 10.39 -17.13 -8.24
N ALA A 85 11.15 -16.96 -9.33
CA ALA A 85 11.92 -18.06 -9.91
C ALA A 85 13.00 -18.59 -8.95
N ARG A 86 13.47 -17.78 -7.99
CA ARG A 86 14.40 -18.22 -6.94
C ARG A 86 13.77 -19.21 -5.96
N LEU A 87 12.45 -19.36 -5.97
CA LEU A 87 11.77 -20.39 -5.18
C LEU A 87 11.97 -21.79 -5.76
N GLU A 88 12.54 -21.91 -6.97
CA GLU A 88 12.83 -23.19 -7.63
C GLU A 88 11.63 -24.18 -7.60
N PRO A 89 10.41 -23.75 -8.01
CA PRO A 89 9.29 -24.67 -8.08
C PRO A 89 9.57 -25.79 -9.10
N ASP A 90 9.01 -26.97 -8.84
CA ASP A 90 9.02 -28.12 -9.74
C ASP A 90 8.03 -27.91 -10.90
#